data_AF-A0AAA9SIF1-F1
#
_entry.id   AF-A0AAA9SIF1-F1
#
_cell.length_a   1.000
_cell.length_b   1.000
_cell.length_c   1.000
_cell.angle_alpha   90.00
_cell.angle_beta   90.00
_cell.angle_gamma   90.00
#
_symmetry.space_group_name_H-M   'P 1'
#
loop_
_entity.id
_entity.type
_entity.pdbx_description
1 polymer ?
#
loop_
_entity_poly.entity_id
_entity_poly.type
_entity_poly.pdbx_seq_one_letter_code
_entity_poly.pdbx_strand_id
1 'polypeptide(L)'
;MRRTAFILGSSLPLLMVHWNCVIGYLQRFWGASCYFWQAQWERLLSTFEGKEWLLYILGVTQVPLLVYRTLSGLLLVLDVTGKPNFISRYRIHVDNNGRSGQTWLCHGMKLNRD
;
A
#
# COMPACT_ATOMS: atom_id res chain seq x y z
N MET A 1 23.40 8.69 25.93
CA MET A 1 24.40 8.62 24.84
C MET A 1 25.05 7.24 24.71
N ARG A 2 25.81 6.74 25.70
CA ARG A 2 26.58 5.47 25.58
C ARG A 2 25.71 4.23 25.29
N ARG A 3 24.61 4.00 26.02
CA ARG A 3 23.70 2.86 25.77
C ARG A 3 23.14 2.85 24.36
N THR A 4 22.70 4.01 23.87
CA THR A 4 22.15 4.15 22.51
C THR A 4 23.20 3.85 21.44
N ALA A 5 24.44 4.31 21.63
CA ALA A 5 25.55 4.00 20.74
C ALA A 5 25.91 2.50 20.75
N PHE A 6 25.84 1.83 21.91
CA PHE A 6 26.01 0.38 22.00
C PHE A 6 24.88 -0.40 21.33
N ILE A 7 23.62 0.04 21.48
CA ILE A 7 22.45 -0.59 20.85
C ILE A 7 22.50 -0.41 19.32
N LEU A 8 22.84 0.80 18.85
CA LEU A 8 23.00 1.08 17.43
C LEU A 8 24.21 0.34 16.84
N GLY A 9 25.32 0.27 17.59
CA GLY A 9 26.53 -0.43 17.17
C GLY A 9 26.37 -1.95 17.09
N SER A 10 25.58 -2.57 17.97
CA SER A 10 25.36 -4.02 17.96
C SER A 10 24.26 -4.47 17.00
N SER A 11 23.27 -3.62 16.72
CA SER A 11 22.16 -3.94 15.81
C SER A 11 22.55 -3.86 14.33
N LEU A 12 23.45 -2.97 13.94
CA LEU A 12 23.87 -2.79 12.55
C LEU A 12 24.49 -4.06 11.92
N PRO A 13 25.42 -4.78 12.59
CA PRO A 13 26.00 -6.01 12.06
C PRO A 13 24.99 -7.16 12.01
N LEU A 14 24.11 -7.26 13.01
CA LEU A 14 23.04 -8.26 13.04
C LEU A 14 22.07 -8.07 11.87
N LEU A 15 21.72 -6.81 11.57
CA LEU A 15 20.91 -6.46 10.42
C LEU A 15 21.59 -6.83 9.09
N MET A 16 22.90 -6.57 8.98
CA MET A 16 23.67 -6.94 7.79
C MET A 16 23.70 -8.46 7.56
N VAL A 17 23.95 -9.27 8.59
CA VAL A 17 23.94 -10.74 8.47
C VAL A 17 22.54 -11.25 8.12
N HIS A 18 21.50 -10.66 8.71
CA HIS A 18 20.11 -10.98 8.40
C HIS A 18 19.79 -10.69 6.92
N TRP A 19 20.10 -9.50 6.42
CA TRP A 19 19.88 -9.15 5.01
C TRP A 19 20.69 -10.01 4.07
N ASN A 20 21.95 -10.32 4.41
CA ASN A 20 22.78 -11.20 3.60
C ASN A 20 22.15 -12.60 3.44
N CYS A 21 21.56 -13.12 4.53
CA CYS A 21 20.83 -14.39 4.51
C CYS A 21 19.54 -14.29 3.67
N VAL A 22 18.74 -13.23 3.88
CA VAL A 22 17.51 -12.99 3.13
C VAL A 22 17.78 -12.84 1.64
N ILE A 23 18.81 -12.09 1.25
CA ILE A 23 19.22 -11.92 -0.15
C ILE A 23 19.66 -13.26 -0.71
N GLY A 24 20.44 -14.08 0.01
CA GLY A 24 20.83 -15.41 -0.47
C GLY A 24 19.63 -16.33 -0.74
N TYR A 25 18.64 -16.36 0.16
CA TYR A 25 17.40 -17.11 -0.05
C TYR A 25 16.57 -16.56 -1.21
N LEU A 26 16.40 -15.24 -1.25
CA LEU A 26 15.67 -14.57 -2.31
C LEU A 26 16.35 -14.79 -3.65
N GLN A 27 17.68 -14.78 -3.73
CA GLN A 27 18.43 -15.00 -4.96
C GLN A 27 18.27 -16.43 -5.46
N ARG A 28 18.21 -17.41 -4.55
CA ARG A 28 17.97 -18.81 -4.92
C ARG A 28 16.53 -19.05 -5.38
N PHE A 29 15.57 -18.44 -4.69
CA PHE A 29 14.17 -18.45 -5.08
C PHE A 29 13.94 -17.73 -6.41
N TRP A 30 14.47 -16.52 -6.54
CA TRP A 30 14.36 -15.68 -7.72
C TRP A 30 15.04 -16.31 -8.92
N GLY A 31 16.23 -16.88 -8.74
CA GLY A 31 16.93 -17.65 -9.76
C GLY A 31 16.07 -18.80 -10.29
N ALA A 32 15.53 -19.65 -9.41
CA ALA A 32 14.66 -20.75 -9.80
C ALA A 32 13.37 -20.26 -10.48
N SER A 33 12.77 -19.19 -9.97
CA SER A 33 11.56 -18.58 -10.56
C SER A 33 11.81 -17.99 -11.95
N CYS A 34 12.99 -17.41 -12.17
CA CYS A 34 13.40 -16.84 -13.45
C CYS A 34 13.54 -17.94 -14.49
N TYR A 35 14.20 -19.06 -14.16
CA TYR A 35 14.30 -20.20 -15.08
C TYR A 35 12.94 -20.77 -15.46
N PHE A 36 12.01 -20.89 -14.50
CA PHE A 36 10.65 -21.34 -14.78
C PHE A 36 9.91 -20.37 -15.71
N TRP A 37 9.97 -19.07 -15.42
CA TRP A 37 9.29 -18.06 -16.21
C TRP A 37 9.90 -17.92 -17.60
N GLN A 38 11.22 -18.00 -17.70
CA GLN A 38 11.94 -18.00 -18.97
C GLN A 38 11.54 -19.21 -19.82
N ALA A 39 11.49 -20.42 -19.27
CA ALA A 39 11.01 -21.60 -20.00
C ALA A 39 9.56 -21.45 -20.48
N GLN A 40 8.71 -20.79 -19.69
CA GLN A 40 7.33 -20.52 -20.07
C GLN A 40 7.23 -19.47 -21.20
N TRP A 41 8.08 -18.43 -21.17
CA TRP A 41 8.17 -17.42 -22.22
C TRP A 41 8.72 -17.99 -23.52
N GLU A 42 9.77 -18.82 -23.47
CA GLU A 42 10.33 -19.50 -24.64
C GLU A 42 9.28 -20.37 -25.34
N ARG A 43 8.48 -21.11 -24.57
CA ARG A 43 7.35 -21.89 -25.11
C ARG A 43 6.27 -21.02 -25.74
N LEU A 44 5.94 -19.91 -25.09
CA LEU A 44 4.98 -18.95 -25.61
C LEU A 44 5.49 -18.35 -26.94
N LEU A 45 6.73 -17.84 -26.96
CA LEU A 45 7.37 -17.25 -28.13
C LEU A 45 7.43 -18.24 -29.30
N SER A 46 7.86 -19.48 -29.06
CA SER A 46 7.87 -20.52 -30.10
C SER A 46 6.47 -20.86 -30.64
N THR A 47 5.44 -20.84 -29.79
CA THR A 47 4.05 -21.08 -30.25
C THR A 47 3.51 -19.95 -31.14
N PHE A 48 4.02 -18.74 -30.95
CA PHE A 48 3.62 -17.55 -31.67
C PHE A 48 4.64 -17.10 -32.73
N GLU A 49 5.61 -17.97 -33.05
CA GLU A 49 6.61 -17.74 -34.10
C GLU A 49 5.88 -17.51 -35.45
N GLY A 50 6.07 -16.34 -36.05
CA GLY A 50 5.35 -15.88 -37.26
C GLY A 50 4.09 -15.04 -37.02
N LYS A 51 3.69 -14.76 -35.75
CA LYS A 51 2.60 -13.85 -35.37
C LYS A 51 3.07 -12.80 -34.37
N GLU A 52 4.24 -12.23 -34.64
CA GLU A 52 4.96 -11.30 -33.76
C GLU A 52 4.12 -10.07 -33.37
N TRP A 53 3.29 -9.59 -34.31
CA TRP A 53 2.36 -8.48 -34.07
C TRP A 53 1.30 -8.80 -33.01
N LEU A 54 0.79 -10.03 -32.97
CA LEU A 54 -0.21 -10.43 -32.00
C LEU A 54 0.39 -10.57 -30.60
N LEU A 55 1.61 -11.12 -30.51
CA LEU A 55 2.41 -11.15 -29.28
C LEU A 55 2.68 -9.74 -28.75
N TYR A 56 3.09 -8.82 -29.62
CA TYR A 56 3.39 -7.44 -29.24
C TYR A 56 2.15 -6.73 -28.70
N ILE A 57 1.02 -6.83 -29.42
CA ILE A 57 -0.24 -6.22 -29.00
C ILE A 57 -0.72 -6.84 -27.68
N LEU A 58 -0.66 -8.17 -27.52
CA LEU A 58 -1.02 -8.83 -26.27
C LEU A 58 -0.11 -8.42 -25.12
N GLY A 59 1.21 -8.37 -25.32
CA GLY A 59 2.16 -7.95 -24.30
C GLY A 59 1.94 -6.49 -23.87
N VAL A 60 1.84 -5.58 -24.83
CA VAL A 60 1.66 -4.14 -24.57
C VAL A 60 0.29 -3.81 -23.98
N THR A 61 -0.76 -4.57 -24.29
CA THR A 61 -2.10 -4.28 -23.78
C THR A 61 -2.43 -5.07 -22.52
N GLN A 62 -2.22 -6.40 -22.53
CA GLN A 62 -2.65 -7.27 -21.44
C GLN A 62 -1.80 -7.08 -20.19
N VAL A 63 -0.48 -6.93 -20.32
CA VAL A 63 0.41 -6.79 -19.16
C VAL A 63 0.07 -5.55 -18.34
N PRO A 64 0.05 -4.32 -18.89
CA PRO A 64 -0.31 -3.14 -18.12
C PRO A 64 -1.78 -3.15 -17.67
N LEU A 65 -2.70 -3.72 -18.46
CA LEU A 65 -4.10 -3.84 -18.03
C LEU A 65 -4.26 -4.77 -16.82
N LEU A 66 -3.59 -5.92 -16.81
CA LEU A 66 -3.62 -6.86 -15.69
C LEU A 66 -2.98 -6.27 -14.44
N VAL A 67 -1.83 -5.60 -14.60
CA VAL A 67 -1.16 -4.89 -13.48
C VAL A 67 -2.06 -3.80 -12.93
N TYR A 68 -2.59 -2.93 -13.80
CA TYR A 68 -3.52 -1.87 -13.40
C TYR A 68 -4.77 -2.42 -12.71
N ARG A 69 -5.37 -3.48 -13.28
CA ARG A 69 -6.58 -4.09 -12.73
C ARG A 69 -6.33 -4.75 -11.38
N THR A 70 -5.18 -5.40 -11.21
CA THR A 70 -4.83 -6.06 -9.95
C THR A 70 -4.50 -5.04 -8.87
N LEU A 71 -3.70 -4.01 -9.18
CA LEU A 71 -3.38 -2.94 -8.24
C LEU A 71 -4.61 -2.11 -7.88
N SER A 72 -5.42 -1.72 -8.86
CA SER A 72 -6.65 -0.96 -8.62
C SER A 72 -7.68 -1.81 -7.88
N GLY A 73 -7.80 -3.11 -8.20
CA GLY A 73 -8.64 -4.05 -7.48
C GLY A 73 -8.19 -4.23 -6.03
N LEU A 74 -6.89 -4.34 -5.79
CA LEU A 74 -6.32 -4.44 -4.44
C LEU A 74 -6.54 -3.15 -3.65
N LEU A 75 -6.28 -1.98 -4.24
CA LEU A 75 -6.56 -0.69 -3.62
C LEU A 75 -8.05 -0.57 -3.26
N LEU A 76 -8.94 -0.95 -4.18
CA LEU A 76 -10.38 -0.95 -3.95
C LEU A 76 -10.76 -1.92 -2.83
N VAL A 77 -10.17 -3.12 -2.77
CA VAL A 77 -10.38 -4.06 -1.67
C VAL A 77 -9.86 -3.48 -0.36
N LEU A 78 -8.72 -2.80 -0.34
CA LEU A 78 -8.19 -2.12 0.84
C LEU A 78 -9.07 -0.95 1.27
N ASP A 79 -9.67 -0.20 0.35
CA ASP A 79 -10.63 0.88 0.64
C ASP A 79 -11.96 0.31 1.17
N VAL A 80 -12.47 -0.78 0.59
CA VAL A 80 -13.69 -1.48 1.05
C VAL A 80 -13.45 -2.15 2.40
N THR A 81 -12.25 -2.69 2.62
CA THR A 81 -11.80 -3.24 3.91
C THR A 81 -11.40 -2.12 4.89
N GLY A 82 -11.23 -0.89 4.38
CA GLY A 82 -10.92 0.36 5.05
C GLY A 82 -12.03 0.92 5.93
N LYS A 83 -12.90 0.04 6.42
CA LYS A 83 -13.70 0.30 7.62
C LYS A 83 -13.09 -0.45 8.81
N PRO A 84 -11.97 0.03 9.37
CA PRO A 84 -11.64 -0.31 10.73
C PRO A 84 -12.63 0.44 11.63
N ASN A 85 -13.31 -0.29 12.50
CA ASN A 85 -14.01 0.23 13.69
C ASN A 85 -13.08 0.98 14.68
N PHE A 86 -11.94 1.50 14.20
CA PHE A 86 -10.91 2.22 14.96
C PHE A 86 -10.79 3.70 14.57
N ILE A 87 -11.21 4.13 13.37
CA ILE A 87 -11.14 5.56 12.99
C ILE A 87 -12.35 6.36 13.54
N SER A 88 -13.48 5.73 13.85
CA SER A 88 -14.61 6.45 14.47
C SER A 88 -14.33 6.89 15.91
N ARG A 89 -13.36 6.27 16.60
CA ARG A 89 -12.96 6.62 17.98
C ARG A 89 -12.11 7.88 18.09
N TYR A 90 -11.62 8.43 16.97
CA TYR A 90 -10.79 9.66 16.95
C TYR A 90 -11.39 10.80 16.13
N ARG A 91 -12.54 10.59 15.46
CA ARG A 91 -13.28 11.65 14.74
C ARG A 91 -14.16 12.51 15.65
N ILE A 92 -13.79 12.66 16.93
CA ILE A 92 -14.33 13.70 17.80
C ILE A 92 -13.46 14.95 17.60
N HIS A 93 -13.61 15.58 16.44
CA HIS A 93 -13.73 17.03 16.45
C HIS A 93 -15.22 17.28 16.46
N VAL A 94 -15.78 17.37 17.67
CA VAL A 94 -17.08 17.99 17.86
C VAL A 94 -16.89 19.41 17.31
N ASP A 95 -17.54 19.72 16.20
CA ASP A 95 -17.80 21.10 15.85
C ASP A 95 -18.58 21.68 17.04
N ASN A 96 -17.88 22.47 17.86
CA ASN A 96 -18.46 23.14 19.02
C ASN A 96 -19.35 24.34 18.60
N ASN A 97 -19.70 24.46 17.32
CA ASN A 97 -20.43 25.63 16.82
C ASN A 97 -21.95 25.43 16.82
N GLY A 98 -22.45 24.22 17.09
CA GLY A 98 -23.89 23.98 17.26
C GLY A 98 -24.47 24.32 18.64
N ARG A 99 -23.62 24.50 19.67
CA ARG A 99 -24.07 24.71 21.07
C ARG A 99 -23.78 26.10 21.63
N SER A 100 -22.78 26.80 21.09
CA SER A 100 -22.50 28.18 21.49
C SER A 100 -23.57 29.16 20.98
N GLY A 101 -24.16 28.93 19.79
CA GLY A 101 -25.13 29.85 19.18
C GLY A 101 -26.49 29.96 19.90
N GLN A 102 -26.97 28.90 20.56
CA GLN A 102 -28.27 28.95 21.24
C GLN A 102 -28.23 29.70 22.57
N THR A 103 -27.10 29.67 23.27
CA THR A 103 -26.92 30.36 24.55
C THR A 103 -26.83 31.88 24.35
N TRP A 104 -26.20 32.34 23.27
CA TRP A 104 -26.16 33.77 22.90
C TRP A 104 -27.54 34.30 22.47
N LEU A 105 -28.33 33.52 21.73
CA LEU A 105 -29.68 33.92 21.33
C LEU A 105 -30.65 34.02 22.52
N CYS A 106 -30.57 33.08 23.47
CA CYS A 106 -31.40 33.12 24.68
C CYS A 106 -30.99 34.26 25.64
N HIS A 107 -29.70 34.57 25.75
CA HIS A 107 -29.23 35.66 26.62
C HIS A 107 -29.45 37.05 26.00
N GLY A 108 -29.31 37.19 24.67
CA GLY A 108 -29.57 38.44 23.95
C GLY A 108 -31.05 38.85 23.91
N MET A 109 -31.98 37.88 23.85
CA MET A 109 -33.42 38.18 23.91
C MET A 109 -33.90 38.63 25.29
N LYS A 110 -33.14 38.37 26.36
CA LYS A 110 -33.51 38.74 27.73
C LYS A 110 -33.08 40.16 28.10
N LEU A 111 -32.01 40.66 27.47
CA LEU A 111 -31.46 42.01 27.66
C LEU A 111 -32.18 43.11 26.85
N ASN A 112 -33.12 42.74 25.96
CA ASN A 112 -33.88 43.69 25.12
C ASN A 112 -35.38 43.72 25.48
N ARG A 113 -35.73 43.22 26.68
CA ARG A 113 -37.12 43.21 27.20
C ARG A 113 -37.27 44.00 28.52
N ASP A 114 -36.18 44.57 29.01
CA ASP A 114 -36.13 45.49 30.15
C ASP A 114 -35.78 46.90 29.63
#